data_AF-A0A6I3XVM6-F1
#
_entry.id   AF-A0A6I3XVM6-F1
#
_cell.length_a   1.000
_cell.length_b   1.000
_cell.length_c   1.000
_cell.angle_alpha   90.00
_cell.angle_beta   90.00
_cell.angle_gamma   90.00
#
_symmetry.space_group_name_H-M   'P 1'
#
loop_
_entity.id
_entity.type
_entity.pdbx_description
1 polymer ?
#
loop_
_entity_poly.entity_id
_entity_poly.type
_entity_poly.pdbx_seq_one_letter_code
_entity_poly.pdbx_strand_id
1 'polypeptide(L)'
;MAVVKKTVAAAMLAMAAVASAAGGAVTPEQETMDRLARMRALPAAAAGQDGQSQRRDLDAAWRWFGNHKSAALPVLRRELAAELNKAAPNQLVLLDVGYFLRALGEPADRALSLRALLAIDPAGIAPRSQGPQLFRFVHASAADRDPRLLPLIDKVFLRGDVAVPVPQQGYTVDATSVCIYLYGQYGELAERHLRGLLNDPAVVNRALEVLMWVGSPDSVPAVAALLDTPDAETFARAVTFMLRAGGPQGRDALQAFDPRRLEGKARDFYQQTRPQLAAMHFDALVQQLSDAPPSGKAPPPRRLDEAATRQVLADLFASHGSYEGVQPIEIALSAMPAQQLIDELLRLRGRSLLRISGEALADIDTTNTLVNTLRYRSQ
;
A
#
# COMPACT_ATOMS: atom_id res chain seq x y z
N MET A 1 -58.56 59.88 -48.34
CA MET A 1 -57.19 60.08 -47.81
C MET A 1 -56.96 59.11 -46.66
N ALA A 2 -55.73 58.59 -46.52
CA ALA A 2 -55.27 57.60 -45.54
C ALA A 2 -55.40 56.11 -45.94
N VAL A 3 -54.58 55.71 -46.90
CA VAL A 3 -53.99 54.37 -46.99
C VAL A 3 -52.49 54.54 -46.69
N VAL A 4 -51.85 53.49 -46.18
CA VAL A 4 -50.41 53.34 -45.89
C VAL A 4 -50.02 53.64 -44.42
N LYS A 5 -49.81 52.55 -43.65
CA LYS A 5 -48.75 52.33 -42.63
C LYS A 5 -49.20 51.22 -41.68
N LYS A 6 -48.93 49.93 -41.97
CA LYS A 6 -49.00 48.86 -40.96
C LYS A 6 -48.38 47.50 -41.33
N THR A 7 -47.41 47.42 -42.25
CA THR A 7 -46.84 46.12 -42.68
C THR A 7 -45.31 46.05 -42.70
N VAL A 8 -44.60 46.83 -41.87
CA VAL A 8 -43.13 46.73 -41.78
C VAL A 8 -42.60 46.38 -40.37
N ALA A 9 -43.45 46.36 -39.33
CA ALA A 9 -42.98 46.10 -37.96
C ALA A 9 -42.93 44.61 -37.54
N ALA A 10 -43.46 43.67 -38.35
CA ALA A 10 -43.53 42.25 -37.99
C ALA A 10 -42.34 41.40 -38.49
N ALA A 11 -41.57 41.88 -39.48
CA ALA A 11 -40.45 41.12 -40.06
C ALA A 11 -39.11 41.32 -39.33
N MET A 12 -38.97 42.37 -38.50
CA MET A 12 -37.74 42.62 -37.72
C MET A 12 -37.75 42.06 -36.30
N LEU A 13 -38.90 41.59 -35.79
CA LEU A 13 -39.00 40.94 -34.48
C LEU A 13 -38.89 39.40 -34.53
N ALA A 14 -38.98 38.80 -35.72
CA ALA A 14 -38.79 37.35 -35.90
C ALA A 14 -37.33 36.96 -36.19
N MET A 15 -36.44 37.90 -36.53
CA MET A 15 -35.00 37.64 -36.70
C MET A 15 -34.17 37.87 -35.42
N ALA A 16 -34.77 38.37 -34.33
CA ALA A 16 -34.10 38.51 -33.04
C ALA A 16 -34.30 37.31 -32.10
N ALA A 17 -35.22 36.38 -32.44
CA ALA A 17 -35.52 35.20 -31.60
C ALA A 17 -34.70 33.94 -31.97
N VAL A 18 -33.91 33.97 -33.04
CA VAL A 18 -33.05 32.83 -33.46
C VAL A 18 -31.59 33.02 -33.01
N ALA A 19 -31.21 34.20 -32.51
CA ALA A 19 -29.85 34.49 -32.06
C ALA A 19 -29.59 34.20 -30.56
N SER A 20 -30.60 33.78 -29.80
CA SER A 20 -30.48 33.52 -28.35
C SER A 20 -30.39 32.03 -27.99
N ALA A 21 -30.30 31.12 -28.96
CA ALA A 21 -30.15 29.68 -28.75
C ALA A 21 -28.74 29.13 -29.04
N ALA A 22 -27.74 30.00 -29.19
CA ALA A 22 -26.33 29.63 -29.36
C ALA A 22 -25.51 29.73 -28.05
N GLY A 23 -26.19 29.69 -26.90
CA GLY A 23 -25.55 29.32 -25.63
C GLY A 23 -25.40 27.80 -25.59
N GLY A 24 -24.51 27.25 -26.43
CA GLY A 24 -24.24 25.82 -26.47
C GLY A 24 -23.80 25.36 -25.08
N ALA A 25 -24.68 24.64 -24.38
CA ALA A 25 -24.32 24.05 -23.10
C ALA A 25 -23.08 23.17 -23.31
N VAL A 26 -22.01 23.45 -22.57
CA VAL A 26 -20.79 22.64 -22.62
C VAL A 26 -21.16 21.19 -22.32
N THR A 27 -20.92 20.30 -23.27
CA THR A 27 -21.26 18.89 -23.06
C THR A 27 -20.35 18.30 -21.97
N PRO A 28 -20.81 17.29 -21.22
CA PRO A 28 -19.95 16.62 -20.22
C PRO A 28 -18.63 16.11 -20.79
N GLU A 29 -18.60 15.70 -22.06
CA GLU A 29 -17.41 15.29 -22.79
C GLU A 29 -16.45 16.46 -23.02
N GLN A 30 -16.96 17.62 -23.45
CA GLN A 30 -16.16 18.83 -23.65
C GLN A 30 -15.58 19.33 -22.33
N GLU A 31 -16.38 19.38 -21.26
CA GLU A 31 -15.88 19.78 -19.93
C GLU A 31 -14.82 18.78 -19.41
N THR A 32 -14.95 17.48 -19.72
CA THR A 32 -13.92 16.48 -19.39
C THR A 32 -12.62 16.75 -20.14
N MET A 33 -12.70 17.06 -21.44
CA MET A 33 -11.54 17.45 -22.25
C MET A 33 -10.87 18.72 -21.73
N ASP A 34 -11.65 19.74 -21.37
CA ASP A 34 -11.12 21.01 -20.86
C ASP A 34 -10.43 20.84 -19.51
N ARG A 35 -10.93 19.93 -18.65
CA ARG A 35 -10.26 19.56 -17.40
C ARG A 35 -8.96 18.81 -17.65
N LEU A 36 -8.92 17.88 -18.59
CA LEU A 36 -7.68 17.21 -18.99
C LEU A 36 -6.66 18.19 -19.59
N ALA A 37 -7.11 19.14 -20.40
CA ALA A 37 -6.24 20.18 -20.95
C ALA A 37 -5.64 21.04 -19.83
N ARG A 38 -6.45 21.44 -18.84
CA ARG A 38 -5.96 22.12 -17.64
C ARG A 38 -4.94 21.28 -16.89
N MET A 39 -5.20 20.00 -16.64
CA MET A 39 -4.25 19.09 -15.99
C MET A 39 -2.92 19.02 -16.74
N ARG A 40 -2.94 18.94 -18.06
CA ARG A 40 -1.72 18.93 -18.89
C ARG A 40 -0.90 20.23 -18.77
N ALA A 41 -1.58 21.35 -18.54
CA ALA A 41 -0.95 22.67 -18.40
C ALA A 41 -0.42 22.94 -16.98
N LEU A 42 -0.78 22.14 -15.98
CA LEU A 42 -0.27 22.29 -14.63
C LEU A 42 1.24 21.98 -14.58
N PRO A 43 2.02 22.74 -13.79
CA PRO A 43 3.44 22.45 -13.62
C PRO A 43 3.65 21.10 -12.90
N ALA A 44 4.69 20.36 -13.29
CA ALA A 44 4.98 19.06 -12.70
C ALA A 44 5.39 19.14 -11.21
N ALA A 45 5.97 20.27 -10.79
CA ALA A 45 6.23 20.60 -9.40
C ALA A 45 5.67 21.98 -9.07
N ALA A 46 4.85 22.04 -8.02
CA ALA A 46 4.43 23.27 -7.38
C ALA A 46 4.59 23.11 -5.87
N ALA A 47 5.08 24.16 -5.21
CA ALA A 47 5.30 24.20 -3.77
C ALA A 47 4.46 25.32 -3.15
N GLY A 48 4.27 25.27 -1.82
CA GLY A 48 3.54 26.32 -1.11
C GLY A 48 2.10 26.52 -1.61
N GLN A 49 1.71 27.76 -1.86
CA GLN A 49 0.35 28.12 -2.30
C GLN A 49 0.02 27.58 -3.69
N ASP A 50 0.98 27.57 -4.62
CA ASP A 50 0.78 27.05 -5.98
C ASP A 50 0.48 25.55 -5.94
N GLY A 51 1.16 24.81 -5.07
CA GLY A 51 0.89 23.39 -4.83
C GLY A 51 -0.50 23.14 -4.24
N GLN A 52 -0.99 24.03 -3.38
CA GLN A 52 -2.36 23.94 -2.86
C GLN A 52 -3.42 24.23 -3.94
N SER A 53 -3.19 25.23 -4.78
CA SER A 53 -4.09 25.52 -5.92
C SER A 53 -4.14 24.35 -6.87
N GLN A 54 -2.97 23.81 -7.26
CA GLN A 54 -2.87 22.64 -8.12
C GLN A 54 -3.67 21.46 -7.57
N ARG A 55 -3.54 21.15 -6.27
CA ARG A 55 -4.30 20.06 -5.63
C ARG A 55 -5.81 20.31 -5.69
N ARG A 56 -6.26 21.54 -5.44
CA ARG A 56 -7.69 21.90 -5.56
C ARG A 56 -8.21 21.70 -6.97
N ASP A 57 -7.42 22.05 -7.98
CA ASP A 57 -7.81 21.86 -9.39
C ASP A 57 -7.92 20.38 -9.76
N LEU A 58 -6.96 19.56 -9.30
CA LEU A 58 -7.01 18.10 -9.46
C LEU A 58 -8.21 17.48 -8.73
N ASP A 59 -8.46 17.87 -7.47
CA ASP A 59 -9.61 17.41 -6.69
C ASP A 59 -10.94 17.80 -7.34
N ALA A 60 -11.03 19.00 -7.91
CA ALA A 60 -12.20 19.46 -8.64
C ALA A 60 -12.41 18.66 -9.93
N ALA A 61 -11.33 18.33 -10.65
CA ALA A 61 -11.41 17.44 -11.82
C ALA A 61 -11.87 16.03 -11.43
N TRP A 62 -11.29 15.46 -10.39
CA TRP A 62 -11.68 14.15 -9.84
C TRP A 62 -13.16 14.10 -9.46
N ARG A 63 -13.64 15.11 -8.72
CA ARG A 63 -15.06 15.21 -8.34
C ARG A 63 -15.96 15.31 -9.57
N TRP A 64 -15.57 16.09 -10.57
CA TRP A 64 -16.33 16.20 -11.82
C TRP A 64 -16.40 14.86 -12.56
N PHE A 65 -15.26 14.18 -12.75
CA PHE A 65 -15.20 12.88 -13.41
C PHE A 65 -16.04 11.83 -12.68
N GLY A 66 -16.01 11.82 -11.35
CA GLY A 66 -16.85 10.94 -10.53
C GLY A 66 -18.34 11.21 -10.72
N ASN A 67 -18.75 12.48 -10.69
CA ASN A 67 -20.16 12.87 -10.84
C ASN A 67 -20.71 12.64 -12.26
N HIS A 68 -19.85 12.61 -13.28
CA HIS A 68 -20.21 12.44 -14.70
C HIS A 68 -19.58 11.18 -15.30
N LYS A 69 -19.43 10.12 -14.50
CA LYS A 69 -18.65 8.92 -14.82
C LYS A 69 -18.99 8.31 -16.18
N SER A 70 -20.27 8.20 -16.54
CA SER A 70 -20.71 7.59 -17.80
C SER A 70 -20.19 8.33 -19.05
N ALA A 71 -20.15 9.67 -19.00
CA ALA A 71 -19.64 10.50 -20.09
C ALA A 71 -18.11 10.69 -20.00
N ALA A 72 -17.56 10.78 -18.78
CA ALA A 72 -16.14 11.04 -18.57
C ALA A 72 -15.27 9.82 -18.90
N LEU A 73 -15.66 8.60 -18.51
CA LEU A 73 -14.80 7.41 -18.68
C LEU A 73 -14.37 7.14 -20.13
N PRO A 74 -15.27 7.16 -21.15
CA PRO A 74 -14.85 6.99 -22.54
C PRO A 74 -13.80 8.00 -22.99
N VAL A 75 -13.94 9.26 -22.54
CA VAL A 75 -12.97 10.32 -22.83
C VAL A 75 -11.64 10.05 -22.12
N LEU A 76 -11.66 9.79 -20.81
CA LEU A 76 -10.45 9.50 -20.02
C LEU A 76 -9.64 8.32 -20.58
N ARG A 77 -10.33 7.24 -21.00
CA ARG A 77 -9.70 6.07 -21.62
C ARG A 77 -8.98 6.43 -22.92
N ARG A 78 -9.69 7.12 -23.82
CA ARG A 78 -9.15 7.54 -25.12
C ARG A 78 -7.93 8.46 -24.93
N GLU A 79 -8.07 9.45 -24.05
CA GLU A 79 -7.02 10.45 -23.82
C GLU A 79 -5.80 9.86 -23.13
N LEU A 80 -5.98 8.95 -22.15
CA LEU A 80 -4.87 8.26 -21.51
C LEU A 80 -4.14 7.32 -22.49
N ALA A 81 -4.88 6.59 -23.32
CA ALA A 81 -4.30 5.74 -24.36
C ALA A 81 -3.50 6.57 -25.39
N ALA A 82 -4.01 7.74 -25.78
CA ALA A 82 -3.29 8.67 -26.65
C ALA A 82 -2.03 9.25 -25.97
N GLU A 83 -2.12 9.61 -24.69
CA GLU A 83 -1.00 10.12 -23.90
C GLU A 83 0.14 9.10 -23.81
N LEU A 84 -0.19 7.82 -23.61
CA LEU A 84 0.76 6.71 -23.56
C LEU A 84 1.53 6.47 -24.87
N ASN A 85 1.01 6.94 -26.00
CA ASN A 85 1.65 6.78 -27.30
C ASN A 85 2.55 7.98 -27.67
N LYS A 86 2.62 9.02 -26.82
CA LYS A 86 3.52 10.15 -27.05
C LYS A 86 4.97 9.77 -26.71
N ALA A 87 5.92 10.38 -27.41
CA ALA A 87 7.35 10.22 -27.11
C ALA A 87 7.71 10.72 -25.69
N ALA A 88 7.03 11.76 -25.21
CA ALA A 88 7.13 12.28 -23.85
C ALA A 88 5.71 12.44 -23.26
N PRO A 89 5.15 11.38 -22.64
CA PRO A 89 3.84 11.44 -22.00
C PRO A 89 3.83 12.44 -20.84
N ASN A 90 2.71 13.16 -20.66
CA ASN A 90 2.51 14.00 -19.49
C ASN A 90 2.37 13.13 -18.22
N GLN A 91 3.38 13.21 -17.35
CA GLN A 91 3.48 12.36 -16.15
C GLN A 91 2.35 12.59 -15.15
N LEU A 92 1.81 13.81 -15.05
CA LEU A 92 0.68 14.11 -14.16
C LEU A 92 -0.61 13.48 -14.69
N VAL A 93 -0.83 13.52 -16.00
CA VAL A 93 -1.96 12.80 -16.63
C VAL A 93 -1.84 11.30 -16.42
N LEU A 94 -0.66 10.70 -16.62
CA LEU A 94 -0.46 9.27 -16.37
C LEU A 94 -0.79 8.89 -14.93
N LEU A 95 -0.34 9.70 -13.96
CA LEU A 95 -0.57 9.50 -12.54
C LEU A 95 -2.05 9.65 -12.17
N ASP A 96 -2.65 10.80 -12.45
CA ASP A 96 -3.99 11.13 -11.96
C ASP A 96 -5.09 10.39 -12.73
N VAL A 97 -5.02 10.37 -14.06
CA VAL A 97 -6.03 9.67 -14.88
C VAL A 97 -5.85 8.16 -14.74
N GLY A 98 -4.61 7.67 -14.73
CA GLY A 98 -4.32 6.27 -14.46
C GLY A 98 -4.88 5.82 -13.11
N TYR A 99 -4.63 6.59 -12.04
CA TYR A 99 -5.17 6.26 -10.74
C TYR A 99 -6.69 6.38 -10.68
N PHE A 100 -7.29 7.38 -11.33
CA PHE A 100 -8.75 7.50 -11.40
C PHE A 100 -9.38 6.26 -12.04
N LEU A 101 -8.84 5.79 -13.17
CA LEU A 101 -9.30 4.57 -13.82
C LEU A 101 -9.10 3.33 -12.92
N ARG A 102 -8.03 3.28 -12.13
CA ARG A 102 -7.81 2.19 -11.17
C ARG A 102 -8.82 2.19 -10.03
N ALA A 103 -9.08 3.35 -9.44
CA ALA A 103 -9.87 3.49 -8.22
C ALA A 103 -11.38 3.54 -8.50
N LEU A 104 -11.78 4.20 -9.59
CA LEU A 104 -13.17 4.52 -9.91
C LEU A 104 -13.60 4.06 -11.30
N GLY A 105 -12.72 3.46 -12.10
CA GLY A 105 -13.07 2.91 -13.42
C GLY A 105 -13.83 1.59 -13.36
N GLU A 106 -13.85 0.89 -14.48
CA GLU A 106 -14.40 -0.45 -14.63
C GLU A 106 -13.28 -1.50 -14.59
N PRO A 107 -13.57 -2.79 -14.32
CA PRO A 107 -12.56 -3.84 -14.33
C PRO A 107 -11.72 -3.91 -15.61
N ALA A 108 -12.30 -3.57 -16.77
CA ALA A 108 -11.61 -3.51 -18.06
C ALA A 108 -10.52 -2.41 -18.12
N ASP A 109 -10.60 -1.39 -17.27
CA ASP A 109 -9.66 -0.27 -17.25
C ASP A 109 -8.33 -0.61 -16.57
N ARG A 110 -8.26 -1.72 -15.82
CA ARG A 110 -7.08 -2.11 -15.04
C ARG A 110 -5.82 -2.25 -15.90
N ALA A 111 -5.95 -2.82 -17.09
CA ALA A 111 -4.81 -2.98 -18.00
C ALA A 111 -4.27 -1.63 -18.49
N LEU A 112 -5.15 -0.68 -18.81
CA LEU A 112 -4.76 0.66 -19.23
C LEU A 112 -4.16 1.46 -18.06
N SER A 113 -4.75 1.36 -16.87
CA SER A 113 -4.23 1.97 -15.65
C SER A 113 -2.83 1.46 -15.32
N LEU A 114 -2.61 0.14 -15.39
CA LEU A 114 -1.31 -0.46 -15.12
C LEU A 114 -0.25 -0.01 -16.14
N ARG A 115 -0.62 0.09 -17.42
CA ARG A 115 0.28 0.65 -18.45
C ARG A 115 0.67 2.10 -18.15
N ALA A 116 -0.27 2.92 -17.66
CA ALA A 116 0.01 4.28 -17.23
C ALA A 116 0.98 4.32 -16.06
N LEU A 117 0.76 3.48 -15.04
CA LEU A 117 1.65 3.37 -13.89
C LEU A 117 3.07 2.94 -14.27
N LEU A 118 3.19 1.94 -15.16
CA LEU A 118 4.49 1.46 -15.65
C LEU A 118 5.23 2.47 -16.54
N ALA A 119 4.51 3.44 -17.11
CA ALA A 119 5.09 4.51 -17.92
C ALA A 119 5.51 5.75 -17.11
N ILE A 120 5.28 5.75 -15.78
CA ILE A 120 5.75 6.83 -14.91
C ILE A 120 7.27 6.74 -14.80
N ASP A 121 7.96 7.85 -15.09
CA ASP A 121 9.40 7.96 -14.90
C ASP A 121 9.72 8.02 -13.39
N PRO A 122 10.37 6.99 -12.80
CA PRO A 122 10.67 6.95 -11.38
C PRO A 122 11.67 8.04 -10.95
N ALA A 123 12.50 8.55 -11.86
CA ALA A 123 13.45 9.62 -11.58
C ALA A 123 12.86 11.01 -11.87
N GLY A 124 11.66 11.07 -12.44
CA GLY A 124 11.01 12.30 -12.86
C GLY A 124 10.59 13.20 -11.70
N ILE A 125 10.02 14.34 -12.05
CA ILE A 125 9.50 15.31 -11.07
C ILE A 125 8.24 14.77 -10.39
N ALA A 126 7.37 14.05 -11.12
CA ALA A 126 6.08 13.60 -10.61
C ALA A 126 6.19 12.69 -9.36
N PRO A 127 7.05 11.64 -9.31
CA PRO A 127 7.23 10.87 -8.08
C PRO A 127 7.71 11.70 -6.88
N ARG A 128 8.53 12.74 -7.11
CA ARG A 128 9.07 13.60 -6.05
C ARG A 128 8.03 14.58 -5.52
N SER A 129 7.22 15.18 -6.41
CA SER A 129 6.21 16.17 -6.03
C SER A 129 4.87 15.54 -5.61
N GLN A 130 4.56 14.35 -6.11
CA GLN A 130 3.28 13.65 -5.91
C GLN A 130 3.46 12.24 -5.31
N GLY A 131 4.51 12.02 -4.51
CA GLY A 131 4.81 10.75 -3.85
C GLY A 131 3.59 10.10 -3.14
N PRO A 132 2.78 10.84 -2.36
CA PRO A 132 1.58 10.28 -1.73
C PRO A 132 0.52 9.76 -2.72
N GLN A 133 0.37 10.44 -3.85
CA GLN A 133 -0.58 10.04 -4.90
C GLN A 133 -0.06 8.81 -5.65
N LEU A 134 1.24 8.80 -5.96
CA LEU A 134 1.88 7.64 -6.57
C LEU A 134 1.82 6.42 -5.66
N PHE A 135 2.02 6.59 -4.35
CA PHE A 135 1.83 5.53 -3.37
C PHE A 135 0.43 4.92 -3.46
N ARG A 136 -0.62 5.76 -3.43
CA ARG A 136 -2.01 5.29 -3.54
C ARG A 136 -2.26 4.54 -4.85
N PHE A 137 -1.67 5.00 -5.94
CA PHE A 137 -1.80 4.32 -7.23
C PHE A 137 -1.10 2.96 -7.26
N VAL A 138 0.14 2.89 -6.77
CA VAL A 138 0.87 1.62 -6.67
C VAL A 138 0.16 0.68 -5.71
N HIS A 139 -0.25 1.14 -4.53
CA HIS A 139 -0.97 0.35 -3.53
C HIS A 139 -2.29 -0.21 -4.06
N ALA A 140 -3.10 0.61 -4.72
CA ALA A 140 -4.34 0.15 -5.36
C ALA A 140 -4.08 -0.89 -6.47
N SER A 141 -2.92 -0.82 -7.13
CA SER A 141 -2.49 -1.75 -8.19
C SER A 141 -1.82 -3.01 -7.65
N ALA A 142 -1.29 -2.97 -6.42
CA ALA A 142 -0.50 -4.05 -5.83
C ALA A 142 -1.31 -5.33 -5.59
N ALA A 143 -2.64 -5.24 -5.46
CA ALA A 143 -3.54 -6.39 -5.40
C ALA A 143 -3.46 -7.31 -6.64
N ASP A 144 -3.05 -6.77 -7.80
CA ASP A 144 -2.86 -7.56 -9.02
C ASP A 144 -1.52 -8.31 -9.02
N ARG A 145 -0.62 -8.00 -8.08
CA ARG A 145 0.70 -8.64 -7.88
C ARG A 145 1.57 -8.67 -9.13
N ASP A 146 1.51 -7.64 -9.98
CA ASP A 146 2.32 -7.57 -11.19
C ASP A 146 3.81 -7.26 -10.85
N PRO A 147 4.75 -8.21 -11.07
CA PRO A 147 6.15 -8.05 -10.68
C PRO A 147 6.83 -6.87 -11.39
N ARG A 148 6.30 -6.39 -12.53
CA ARG A 148 6.87 -5.26 -13.26
C ARG A 148 6.81 -3.95 -12.49
N LEU A 149 6.01 -3.88 -11.41
CA LEU A 149 5.97 -2.73 -10.51
C LEU A 149 7.10 -2.71 -9.47
N LEU A 150 7.75 -3.85 -9.17
CA LEU A 150 8.82 -3.91 -8.17
C LEU A 150 9.97 -2.91 -8.45
N PRO A 151 10.47 -2.74 -9.70
CA PRO A 151 11.50 -1.74 -9.99
C PRO A 151 11.08 -0.30 -9.72
N LEU A 152 9.78 0.03 -9.90
CA LEU A 152 9.23 1.34 -9.53
C LEU A 152 9.19 1.48 -8.01
N ILE A 153 8.78 0.42 -7.31
CA ILE A 153 8.74 0.38 -5.84
C ILE A 153 10.14 0.58 -5.26
N ASP A 154 11.14 -0.13 -5.80
CA ASP A 154 12.55 -0.01 -5.41
C ASP A 154 13.05 1.43 -5.53
N LYS A 155 12.88 2.02 -6.72
CA LYS A 155 13.48 3.31 -7.07
C LYS A 155 12.84 4.46 -6.30
N VAL A 156 11.52 4.46 -6.15
CA VAL A 156 10.79 5.60 -5.58
C VAL A 156 10.61 5.45 -4.06
N PHE A 157 10.26 4.27 -3.57
CA PHE A 157 9.81 4.09 -2.20
C PHE A 157 10.86 3.41 -1.32
N LEU A 158 11.48 2.33 -1.80
CA LEU A 158 12.51 1.66 -1.00
C LEU A 158 13.75 2.55 -0.83
N ARG A 159 14.19 3.23 -1.90
CA ARG A 159 15.34 4.14 -1.88
C ARG A 159 15.00 5.59 -1.57
N GLY A 160 13.72 5.97 -1.65
CA GLY A 160 13.26 7.31 -1.34
C GLY A 160 12.68 7.43 0.06
N ASP A 161 12.32 8.63 0.47
CA ASP A 161 11.73 8.90 1.78
C ASP A 161 10.30 9.45 1.62
N VAL A 162 9.46 8.68 0.94
CA VAL A 162 8.05 9.05 0.73
C VAL A 162 7.24 8.76 1.99
N ALA A 163 6.72 9.81 2.61
CA ALA A 163 5.73 9.70 3.68
C ALA A 163 4.33 10.08 3.17
N VAL A 164 3.30 9.40 3.68
CA VAL A 164 1.93 9.53 3.17
C VAL A 164 1.00 9.99 4.30
N PRO A 165 0.47 11.22 4.23
CA PRO A 165 -0.53 11.67 5.20
C PRO A 165 -1.86 10.95 4.97
N VAL A 166 -2.49 10.53 6.08
CA VAL A 166 -3.83 9.94 6.15
C VAL A 166 -4.69 10.86 7.04
N PRO A 167 -5.23 11.96 6.46
CA PRO A 167 -5.87 13.02 7.26
C PRO A 167 -7.06 12.54 8.08
N GLN A 168 -7.81 11.56 7.57
CA GLN A 168 -8.99 11.02 8.26
C GLN A 168 -8.66 10.37 9.61
N GLN A 169 -7.39 10.03 9.84
CA GLN A 169 -6.90 9.35 11.04
C GLN A 169 -5.88 10.19 11.83
N GLY A 170 -5.55 11.40 11.36
CA GLY A 170 -4.49 12.21 11.98
C GLY A 170 -3.12 11.52 11.98
N TYR A 171 -2.89 10.58 11.06
CA TYR A 171 -1.70 9.72 11.02
C TYR A 171 -0.91 9.95 9.73
N THR A 172 0.40 9.78 9.78
CA THR A 172 1.28 9.78 8.61
C THR A 172 1.97 8.43 8.52
N VAL A 173 1.80 7.74 7.39
CA VAL A 173 2.55 6.53 7.07
C VAL A 173 3.99 6.96 6.75
N ASP A 174 4.95 6.55 7.57
CA ASP A 174 6.37 6.82 7.31
C ASP A 174 6.90 6.01 6.12
N ALA A 175 8.15 6.28 5.70
CA ALA A 175 8.75 5.67 4.52
C ALA A 175 8.91 4.14 4.63
N THR A 176 9.23 3.62 5.81
CA THR A 176 9.32 2.16 6.03
C THR A 176 7.93 1.54 5.98
N SER A 177 6.95 2.14 6.66
CA SER A 177 5.55 1.71 6.63
C SER A 177 4.98 1.71 5.21
N VAL A 178 5.32 2.71 4.38
CA VAL A 178 4.96 2.72 2.96
C VAL A 178 5.50 1.48 2.25
N CYS A 179 6.76 1.12 2.47
CA CYS A 179 7.34 -0.08 1.87
C CYS A 179 6.62 -1.35 2.34
N ILE A 180 6.26 -1.45 3.62
CA ILE A 180 5.50 -2.59 4.16
C ILE A 180 4.16 -2.74 3.43
N TYR A 181 3.42 -1.64 3.25
CA TYR A 181 2.15 -1.64 2.52
C TYR A 181 2.30 -2.05 1.04
N LEU A 182 3.37 -1.60 0.38
CA LEU A 182 3.59 -1.90 -1.04
C LEU A 182 4.08 -3.33 -1.26
N TYR A 183 5.15 -3.75 -0.56
CA TYR A 183 5.72 -5.09 -0.72
C TYR A 183 4.83 -6.19 -0.16
N GLY A 184 4.15 -5.95 0.96
CA GLY A 184 3.37 -6.98 1.63
C GLY A 184 2.24 -7.57 0.79
N GLN A 185 1.69 -6.80 -0.16
CA GLN A 185 0.67 -7.26 -1.10
C GLN A 185 1.17 -8.37 -2.07
N TYR A 186 2.47 -8.41 -2.33
CA TYR A 186 3.10 -9.39 -3.23
C TYR A 186 3.51 -10.70 -2.51
N GLY A 187 3.45 -10.74 -1.18
CA GLY A 187 3.77 -11.94 -0.39
C GLY A 187 5.15 -12.52 -0.72
N GLU A 188 5.20 -13.82 -0.99
CA GLU A 188 6.44 -14.56 -1.33
C GLU A 188 7.22 -13.94 -2.49
N LEU A 189 6.55 -13.32 -3.47
CA LEU A 189 7.23 -12.66 -4.58
C LEU A 189 8.06 -11.45 -4.10
N ALA A 190 7.50 -10.63 -3.20
CA ALA A 190 8.24 -9.53 -2.58
C ALA A 190 9.33 -10.03 -1.66
N GLU A 191 9.06 -11.08 -0.87
CA GLU A 191 10.10 -11.68 -0.02
C GLU A 191 11.31 -12.11 -0.85
N ARG A 192 11.09 -12.88 -1.93
CA ARG A 192 12.18 -13.30 -2.82
C ARG A 192 12.93 -12.13 -3.43
N HIS A 193 12.23 -11.09 -3.84
CA HIS A 193 12.82 -9.86 -4.38
C HIS A 193 13.69 -9.14 -3.34
N LEU A 194 13.16 -8.90 -2.14
CA LEU A 194 13.86 -8.23 -1.04
C LEU A 194 15.10 -9.00 -0.57
N ARG A 195 15.05 -10.35 -0.54
CA ARG A 195 16.24 -11.18 -0.28
C ARG A 195 17.38 -10.87 -1.26
N GLY A 196 17.05 -10.65 -2.54
CA GLY A 196 18.01 -10.27 -3.57
C GLY A 196 18.66 -8.90 -3.35
N LEU A 197 18.06 -8.05 -2.51
CA LEU A 197 18.54 -6.70 -2.19
C LEU A 197 19.34 -6.62 -0.89
N LEU A 198 19.47 -7.72 -0.14
CA LEU A 198 20.18 -7.73 1.15
C LEU A 198 21.70 -7.45 1.04
N ASN A 199 22.27 -7.60 -0.15
CA ASN A 199 23.67 -7.25 -0.42
C ASN A 199 23.87 -5.78 -0.84
N ASP A 200 22.80 -5.01 -0.98
CA ASP A 200 22.87 -3.60 -1.36
C ASP A 200 22.89 -2.70 -0.11
N PRO A 201 24.04 -2.06 0.20
CA PRO A 201 24.17 -1.24 1.40
C PRO A 201 23.23 -0.04 1.43
N ALA A 202 22.73 0.43 0.28
CA ALA A 202 21.83 1.58 0.22
C ALA A 202 20.39 1.23 0.67
N VAL A 203 20.02 -0.06 0.72
CA VAL A 203 18.66 -0.48 1.07
C VAL A 203 18.58 -1.63 2.07
N VAL A 204 19.69 -2.28 2.42
CA VAL A 204 19.71 -3.47 3.29
C VAL A 204 18.92 -3.28 4.58
N ASN A 205 19.07 -2.14 5.27
CA ASN A 205 18.36 -1.89 6.53
C ASN A 205 16.85 -1.77 6.33
N ARG A 206 16.39 -1.07 5.28
CA ARG A 206 14.96 -0.96 4.98
C ARG A 206 14.39 -2.27 4.44
N ALA A 207 15.16 -3.02 3.65
CA ALA A 207 14.77 -4.35 3.18
C ALA A 207 14.61 -5.33 4.35
N LEU A 208 15.54 -5.32 5.32
CA LEU A 208 15.42 -6.10 6.55
C LEU A 208 14.19 -5.70 7.36
N GLU A 209 13.95 -4.40 7.54
CA GLU A 209 12.72 -3.92 8.20
C GLU A 209 11.49 -4.48 7.51
N VAL A 210 11.34 -4.32 6.20
CA VAL A 210 10.18 -4.85 5.46
C VAL A 210 10.07 -6.38 5.61
N LEU A 211 11.19 -7.12 5.55
CA LEU A 211 11.20 -8.57 5.75
C LEU A 211 10.74 -8.99 7.15
N MET A 212 10.96 -8.19 8.20
CA MET A 212 10.38 -8.48 9.53
C MET A 212 8.85 -8.50 9.52
N TRP A 213 8.24 -7.75 8.60
CA TRP A 213 6.79 -7.61 8.50
C TRP A 213 6.15 -8.60 7.52
N VAL A 214 6.85 -8.92 6.42
CA VAL A 214 6.26 -9.68 5.31
C VAL A 214 6.98 -11.00 5.03
N GLY A 215 8.17 -11.20 5.59
CA GLY A 215 9.01 -12.36 5.35
C GLY A 215 8.57 -13.62 6.10
N SER A 216 9.35 -14.67 5.88
CA SER A 216 9.14 -16.02 6.39
C SER A 216 10.50 -16.71 6.65
N PRO A 217 10.54 -17.96 7.14
CA PRO A 217 11.79 -18.67 7.41
C PRO A 217 12.60 -18.87 6.13
N ASP A 218 11.99 -18.79 4.95
CA ASP A 218 12.67 -18.86 3.67
C ASP A 218 13.74 -17.77 3.51
N SER A 219 13.62 -16.64 4.22
CA SER A 219 14.65 -15.59 4.23
C SER A 219 15.80 -15.85 5.21
N VAL A 220 15.69 -16.82 6.12
CA VAL A 220 16.72 -17.11 7.14
C VAL A 220 18.10 -17.34 6.52
N PRO A 221 18.29 -18.16 5.46
CA PRO A 221 19.64 -18.36 4.91
C PRO A 221 20.29 -17.07 4.41
N ALA A 222 19.52 -16.18 3.78
CA ALA A 222 20.03 -14.92 3.26
C ALA A 222 20.30 -13.90 4.38
N VAL A 223 19.43 -13.82 5.39
CA VAL A 223 19.59 -12.92 6.53
C VAL A 223 20.69 -13.40 7.48
N ALA A 224 20.90 -14.70 7.61
CA ALA A 224 21.95 -15.28 8.46
C ALA A 224 23.35 -14.85 7.99
N ALA A 225 23.56 -14.70 6.69
CA ALA A 225 24.82 -14.19 6.13
C ALA A 225 25.15 -12.76 6.61
N LEU A 226 24.13 -11.98 7.01
CA LEU A 226 24.32 -10.64 7.55
C LEU A 226 24.74 -10.63 9.02
N LEU A 227 24.77 -11.78 9.71
CA LEU A 227 25.27 -11.84 11.10
C LEU A 227 26.79 -11.63 11.17
N ASP A 228 27.51 -11.79 10.05
CA ASP A 228 28.95 -11.51 9.91
C ASP A 228 29.24 -10.05 9.51
N THR A 229 28.22 -9.19 9.42
CA THR A 229 28.42 -7.77 9.05
C THR A 229 29.15 -6.98 10.13
N PRO A 230 30.06 -6.05 9.77
CA PRO A 230 30.64 -5.12 10.74
C PRO A 230 29.68 -3.99 11.14
N ASP A 231 28.60 -3.77 10.39
CA ASP A 231 27.63 -2.72 10.67
C ASP A 231 26.66 -3.15 11.79
N ALA A 232 26.81 -2.56 12.97
CA ALA A 232 26.00 -2.90 14.14
C ALA A 232 24.48 -2.71 13.91
N GLU A 233 24.11 -1.77 13.05
CA GLU A 233 22.71 -1.49 12.72
C GLU A 233 22.09 -2.61 11.88
N THR A 234 22.78 -3.04 10.82
CA THR A 234 22.40 -4.20 9.98
C THR A 234 22.38 -5.47 10.82
N PHE A 235 23.39 -5.69 11.68
CA PHE A 235 23.45 -6.84 12.57
C PHE A 235 22.22 -6.92 13.49
N ALA A 236 21.88 -5.82 14.17
CA ALA A 236 20.74 -5.78 15.08
C ALA A 236 19.41 -6.08 14.36
N ARG A 237 19.26 -5.58 13.12
CA ARG A 237 18.09 -5.90 12.30
C ARG A 237 18.07 -7.36 11.83
N ALA A 238 19.20 -7.93 11.43
CA ALA A 238 19.28 -9.34 11.06
C ALA A 238 18.87 -10.25 12.22
N VAL A 239 19.39 -9.99 13.43
CA VAL A 239 18.99 -10.68 14.66
C VAL A 239 17.50 -10.50 14.94
N THR A 240 16.96 -9.28 14.83
CA THR A 240 15.54 -9.00 15.06
C THR A 240 14.64 -9.76 14.07
N PHE A 241 15.04 -9.86 12.80
CA PHE A 241 14.35 -10.67 11.80
C PHE A 241 14.28 -12.14 12.23
N MET A 242 15.41 -12.72 12.68
CA MET A 242 15.45 -14.12 13.12
C MET A 242 14.45 -14.41 14.24
N LEU A 243 14.32 -13.49 15.19
CA LEU A 243 13.39 -13.62 16.32
C LEU A 243 11.93 -13.47 15.90
N ARG A 244 11.63 -12.51 15.02
CA ARG A 244 10.24 -12.11 14.71
C ARG A 244 9.62 -12.88 13.54
N ALA A 245 10.41 -13.18 12.51
CA ALA A 245 9.92 -13.75 11.26
C ALA A 245 10.63 -15.06 10.85
N GLY A 246 11.80 -15.33 11.43
CA GLY A 246 12.59 -16.54 11.13
C GLY A 246 12.03 -17.83 11.71
N GLY A 247 11.11 -17.76 12.70
CA GLY A 247 10.59 -18.94 13.39
C GLY A 247 11.71 -19.82 13.97
N PRO A 248 11.47 -21.14 14.09
CA PRO A 248 12.48 -22.04 14.62
C PRO A 248 13.81 -22.02 13.87
N GLN A 249 13.80 -21.89 12.54
CA GLN A 249 15.01 -21.81 11.75
C GLN A 249 15.86 -20.58 12.13
N GLY A 250 15.20 -19.44 12.38
CA GLY A 250 15.87 -18.22 12.86
C GLY A 250 16.47 -18.39 14.26
N ARG A 251 15.74 -19.03 15.18
CA ARG A 251 16.26 -19.38 16.52
C ARG A 251 17.50 -20.27 16.39
N ASP A 252 17.42 -21.33 15.60
CA ASP A 252 18.49 -22.31 15.45
C ASP A 252 19.73 -21.67 14.78
N ALA A 253 19.53 -20.78 13.81
CA ALA A 253 20.61 -20.00 13.20
C ALA A 253 21.33 -19.10 14.22
N LEU A 254 20.58 -18.41 15.09
CA LEU A 254 21.18 -17.59 16.16
C LEU A 254 21.88 -18.44 17.22
N GLN A 255 21.37 -19.63 17.53
CA GLN A 255 22.05 -20.56 18.46
C GLN A 255 23.37 -21.10 17.88
N ALA A 256 23.43 -21.32 16.57
CA ALA A 256 24.63 -21.79 15.87
C ALA A 256 25.68 -20.69 15.62
N PHE A 257 25.28 -19.42 15.72
CA PHE A 257 26.16 -18.27 15.48
C PHE A 257 27.27 -18.15 16.53
N ASP A 258 28.50 -17.84 16.09
CA ASP A 258 29.66 -17.64 16.98
C ASP A 258 29.84 -16.15 17.35
N PRO A 259 29.46 -15.74 18.57
CA PRO A 259 29.49 -14.33 18.95
C PRO A 259 30.89 -13.82 19.29
N ARG A 260 31.94 -14.66 19.27
CA ARG A 260 33.31 -14.25 19.64
C ARG A 260 33.89 -13.18 18.72
N ARG A 261 33.36 -13.08 17.49
CA ARG A 261 33.75 -12.06 16.50
C ARG A 261 33.01 -10.73 16.66
N LEU A 262 31.99 -10.67 17.53
CA LEU A 262 31.25 -9.44 17.75
C LEU A 262 32.03 -8.46 18.63
N GLU A 263 31.97 -7.20 18.25
CA GLU A 263 32.57 -6.08 18.99
C GLU A 263 31.55 -4.95 19.19
N GLY A 264 31.81 -4.09 20.19
CA GLY A 264 30.99 -2.91 20.47
C GLY A 264 29.48 -3.17 20.58
N LYS A 265 28.70 -2.30 19.94
CA LYS A 265 27.22 -2.32 20.01
C LYS A 265 26.58 -3.62 19.54
N ALA A 266 27.17 -4.30 18.55
CA ALA A 266 26.64 -5.57 18.04
C ALA A 266 26.74 -6.67 19.11
N ARG A 267 27.87 -6.72 19.84
CA ARG A 267 28.06 -7.65 20.96
C ARG A 267 27.08 -7.37 22.10
N ASP A 268 26.94 -6.10 22.48
CA ASP A 268 26.03 -5.70 23.56
C ASP A 268 24.58 -6.08 23.23
N PHE A 269 24.15 -5.80 21.99
CA PHE A 269 22.82 -6.15 21.50
C PHE A 269 22.58 -7.67 21.51
N TYR A 270 23.54 -8.46 21.03
CA TYR A 270 23.42 -9.92 21.04
C TYR A 270 23.34 -10.49 22.46
N GLN A 271 24.12 -9.96 23.41
CA GLN A 271 24.09 -10.40 24.80
C GLN A 271 22.73 -10.13 25.47
N GLN A 272 22.10 -8.98 25.18
CA GLN A 272 20.75 -8.65 25.66
C GLN A 272 19.67 -9.53 25.04
N THR A 273 19.89 -10.00 23.81
CA THR A 273 18.93 -10.83 23.07
C THR A 273 19.00 -12.30 23.45
N ARG A 274 20.17 -12.79 23.88
CA ARG A 274 20.39 -14.21 24.16
C ARG A 274 19.38 -14.86 25.12
N PRO A 275 18.92 -14.21 26.22
CA PRO A 275 17.87 -14.77 27.06
C PRO A 275 16.54 -14.99 26.33
N GLN A 276 16.22 -14.14 25.34
CA GLN A 276 14.99 -14.25 24.56
C GLN A 276 14.98 -15.53 23.73
N LEU A 277 16.14 -15.96 23.20
CA LEU A 277 16.27 -17.20 22.42
C LEU A 277 15.84 -18.45 23.21
N ALA A 278 16.14 -18.48 24.51
CA ALA A 278 15.73 -19.59 25.38
C ALA A 278 14.21 -19.62 25.61
N ALA A 279 13.56 -18.46 25.54
CA ALA A 279 12.11 -18.30 25.66
C ALA A 279 11.37 -18.43 24.31
N MET A 280 12.05 -18.76 23.21
CA MET A 280 11.42 -18.98 21.91
C MET A 280 10.89 -20.41 21.78
N HIS A 281 9.85 -20.71 22.55
CA HIS A 281 9.05 -21.93 22.46
C HIS A 281 7.56 -21.60 22.58
N PHE A 282 6.71 -22.52 22.14
CA PHE A 282 5.27 -22.25 21.97
C PHE A 282 4.62 -21.68 23.24
N ASP A 283 4.80 -22.32 24.40
CA ASP A 283 4.15 -21.89 25.65
C ASP A 283 4.55 -20.47 26.09
N ALA A 284 5.83 -20.10 25.95
CA ALA A 284 6.31 -18.76 26.32
C ALA A 284 5.77 -17.69 25.36
N LEU A 285 5.70 -17.99 24.06
CA LEU A 285 5.13 -17.07 23.07
C LEU A 285 3.61 -16.93 23.23
N VAL A 286 2.91 -18.01 23.58
CA VAL A 286 1.48 -17.94 23.94
C VAL A 286 1.26 -17.09 25.19
N GLN A 287 2.12 -17.20 26.20
CA GLN A 287 2.03 -16.34 27.38
C GLN A 287 2.21 -14.86 27.02
N GLN A 288 3.15 -14.53 26.13
CA GLN A 288 3.33 -13.17 25.64
C GLN A 288 2.07 -12.62 24.94
N LEU A 289 1.35 -13.47 24.18
CA LEU A 289 0.06 -13.11 23.59
C LEU A 289 -1.03 -12.88 24.65
N SER A 290 -0.95 -13.53 25.81
CA SER A 290 -1.86 -13.32 26.94
C SER A 290 -1.57 -12.04 27.71
N ASP A 291 -0.31 -11.65 27.79
CA ASP A 291 0.13 -10.47 28.54
C ASP A 291 -0.14 -9.16 27.77
N ALA A 292 -0.38 -9.26 26.46
CA ALA A 292 -0.88 -8.16 25.65
C ALA A 292 -2.26 -7.72 26.17
N PRO A 293 -2.49 -6.41 26.38
CA PRO A 293 -3.77 -5.94 26.88
C PRO A 293 -4.90 -6.40 25.95
N PRO A 294 -5.95 -7.05 26.48
CA PRO A 294 -7.06 -7.51 25.66
C PRO A 294 -7.69 -6.31 24.96
N SER A 295 -8.18 -6.51 23.73
CA SER A 295 -9.04 -5.46 23.15
C SER A 295 -10.17 -5.19 24.15
N GLY A 296 -10.46 -3.91 24.45
CA GLY A 296 -11.36 -3.55 25.55
C GLY A 296 -12.80 -4.08 25.43
N LYS A 297 -13.12 -4.74 24.30
CA LYS A 297 -14.41 -5.36 23.98
C LYS A 297 -14.36 -6.89 23.93
N ALA A 298 -13.19 -7.50 24.04
CA ALA A 298 -13.05 -8.95 23.87
C ALA A 298 -13.39 -9.71 25.17
N PRO A 299 -14.12 -10.84 25.06
CA PRO A 299 -14.39 -11.70 26.21
C PRO A 299 -13.09 -12.35 26.75
N PRO A 300 -13.14 -12.98 27.93
CA PRO A 300 -12.04 -13.80 28.43
C PRO A 300 -11.65 -14.90 27.41
N PRO A 301 -10.36 -15.21 27.26
CA PRO A 301 -9.90 -16.23 26.31
C PRO A 301 -10.57 -17.58 26.53
N ARG A 302 -11.04 -18.19 25.44
CA ARG A 302 -11.55 -19.58 25.42
C ARG A 302 -10.80 -20.45 24.42
N ARG A 303 -10.84 -21.77 24.61
CA ARG A 303 -10.37 -22.71 23.58
C ARG A 303 -11.39 -22.78 22.44
N LEU A 304 -10.89 -22.64 21.22
CA LEU A 304 -11.70 -22.74 20.01
C LEU A 304 -11.57 -24.15 19.41
N ASP A 305 -12.71 -24.75 19.07
CA ASP A 305 -12.74 -25.88 18.14
C ASP A 305 -12.51 -25.38 16.69
N GLU A 306 -12.33 -26.31 15.76
CA GLU A 306 -11.98 -25.96 14.38
C GLU A 306 -13.07 -25.10 13.70
N ALA A 307 -14.35 -25.37 13.95
CA ALA A 307 -15.46 -24.62 13.35
C ALA A 307 -15.50 -23.18 13.86
N ALA A 308 -15.37 -23.00 15.18
CA ALA A 308 -15.30 -21.69 15.82
C ALA A 308 -14.07 -20.91 15.32
N THR A 309 -12.92 -21.56 15.16
CA THR A 309 -11.71 -20.94 14.60
C THR A 309 -11.92 -20.47 13.17
N ARG A 310 -12.55 -21.28 12.30
CA ARG A 310 -12.88 -20.86 10.93
C ARG A 310 -13.80 -19.64 10.93
N GLN A 311 -14.79 -19.60 11.82
CA GLN A 311 -15.68 -18.45 11.95
C GLN A 311 -14.91 -17.19 12.35
N VAL A 312 -14.06 -17.26 13.39
CA VAL A 312 -13.23 -16.12 13.83
C VAL A 312 -12.32 -15.63 12.70
N LEU A 313 -11.67 -16.53 11.96
CA LEU A 313 -10.82 -16.15 10.82
C LEU A 313 -11.63 -15.50 9.69
N ALA A 314 -12.85 -15.99 9.42
CA ALA A 314 -13.74 -15.39 8.44
C ALA A 314 -14.20 -13.98 8.85
N ASP A 315 -14.52 -13.78 10.13
CA ASP A 315 -14.91 -12.49 10.69
C ASP A 315 -13.75 -11.49 10.63
N LEU A 316 -12.53 -11.94 11.00
CA LEU A 316 -11.31 -11.16 10.84
C LEU A 316 -11.09 -10.80 9.36
N PHE A 317 -11.26 -11.74 8.43
CA PHE A 317 -11.07 -11.46 7.00
C PHE A 317 -12.08 -10.41 6.48
N ALA A 318 -13.33 -10.52 6.91
CA ALA A 318 -14.40 -9.57 6.59
C ALA A 318 -14.14 -8.17 7.18
N SER A 319 -13.56 -8.08 8.39
CA SER A 319 -13.18 -6.84 9.06
C SER A 319 -11.85 -6.25 8.58
N HIS A 320 -11.27 -6.77 7.48
CA HIS A 320 -9.94 -6.39 6.99
C HIS A 320 -8.83 -6.60 8.03
N GLY A 321 -8.94 -7.70 8.76
CA GLY A 321 -8.01 -8.19 9.78
C GLY A 321 -7.92 -7.33 11.02
N SER A 322 -8.99 -6.60 11.36
CA SER A 322 -9.07 -5.94 12.65
C SER A 322 -9.33 -6.94 13.77
N TYR A 323 -8.47 -6.95 14.79
CA TYR A 323 -8.64 -7.80 15.98
C TYR A 323 -9.60 -7.20 17.03
N GLU A 324 -10.42 -6.21 16.67
CA GLU A 324 -11.42 -5.67 17.59
C GLU A 324 -12.39 -6.77 18.04
N GLY A 325 -12.45 -7.03 19.35
CA GLY A 325 -13.29 -8.08 19.92
C GLY A 325 -12.73 -9.50 19.81
N VAL A 326 -11.53 -9.69 19.25
CA VAL A 326 -10.88 -10.99 19.09
C VAL A 326 -9.64 -11.07 19.96
N GLN A 327 -9.48 -12.17 20.71
CA GLN A 327 -8.28 -12.44 21.49
C GLN A 327 -7.30 -13.29 20.65
N PRO A 328 -6.09 -12.78 20.32
CA PRO A 328 -5.12 -13.54 19.52
C PRO A 328 -4.78 -14.92 20.11
N ILE A 329 -4.69 -15.01 21.43
CA ILE A 329 -4.40 -16.26 22.15
C ILE A 329 -5.40 -17.39 21.85
N GLU A 330 -6.67 -17.09 21.57
CA GLU A 330 -7.68 -18.10 21.25
C GLU A 330 -7.37 -18.80 19.92
N ILE A 331 -6.81 -18.05 18.97
CA ILE A 331 -6.38 -18.58 17.67
C ILE A 331 -5.14 -19.45 17.85
N ALA A 332 -4.17 -18.99 18.65
CA ALA A 332 -2.95 -19.74 18.95
C ALA A 332 -3.25 -21.10 19.61
N LEU A 333 -4.20 -21.13 20.55
CA LEU A 333 -4.63 -22.32 21.29
C LEU A 333 -5.72 -23.15 20.60
N SER A 334 -6.10 -22.80 19.36
CA SER A 334 -7.18 -23.49 18.66
C SER A 334 -6.84 -24.94 18.28
N ALA A 335 -7.88 -25.76 18.14
CA ALA A 335 -7.74 -27.15 17.72
C ALA A 335 -7.32 -27.33 16.24
N MET A 336 -7.44 -26.29 15.42
CA MET A 336 -7.10 -26.35 13.99
C MET A 336 -5.62 -26.70 13.78
N PRO A 337 -5.25 -27.46 12.73
CA PRO A 337 -3.85 -27.76 12.41
C PRO A 337 -3.01 -26.49 12.23
N ALA A 338 -1.80 -26.47 12.80
CA ALA A 338 -0.94 -25.29 12.83
C ALA A 338 -0.61 -24.74 11.43
N GLN A 339 -0.31 -25.61 10.46
CA GLN A 339 -0.03 -25.18 9.10
C GLN A 339 -1.24 -24.53 8.43
N GLN A 340 -2.44 -25.10 8.62
CA GLN A 340 -3.66 -24.54 8.08
C GLN A 340 -3.95 -23.15 8.67
N LEU A 341 -3.73 -22.97 9.98
CA LEU A 341 -3.83 -21.66 10.63
C LEU A 341 -2.85 -20.65 10.05
N ILE A 342 -1.58 -21.05 9.88
CA ILE A 342 -0.55 -20.18 9.31
C ILE A 342 -0.97 -19.71 7.91
N ASP A 343 -1.45 -20.62 7.06
CA ASP A 343 -1.87 -20.28 5.69
C ASP A 343 -3.03 -19.27 5.69
N GLU A 344 -4.04 -19.46 6.55
CA GLU A 344 -5.16 -18.51 6.67
C GLU A 344 -4.71 -17.16 7.25
N LEU A 345 -3.83 -17.14 8.25
CA LEU A 345 -3.29 -15.91 8.82
C LEU A 345 -2.41 -15.14 7.82
N LEU A 346 -1.67 -15.83 6.95
CA LEU A 346 -0.91 -15.18 5.87
C LEU A 346 -1.85 -14.53 4.83
N ARG A 347 -2.99 -15.16 4.51
CA ARG A 347 -4.03 -14.53 3.68
C ARG A 347 -4.65 -13.33 4.38
N LEU A 348 -4.93 -13.45 5.69
CA LEU A 348 -5.45 -12.37 6.50
C LEU A 348 -4.49 -11.16 6.51
N ARG A 349 -3.19 -11.39 6.70
CA ARG A 349 -2.17 -10.35 6.63
C ARG A 349 -2.22 -9.58 5.31
N GLY A 350 -2.31 -10.29 4.17
CA GLY A 350 -2.47 -9.68 2.85
C GLY A 350 -3.74 -8.82 2.74
N ARG A 351 -4.83 -9.27 3.36
CA ARG A 351 -6.09 -8.52 3.44
C ARG A 351 -5.95 -7.26 4.30
N SER A 352 -5.30 -7.34 5.46
CA SER A 352 -5.07 -6.20 6.37
C SER A 352 -4.26 -5.09 5.72
N LEU A 353 -3.27 -5.46 4.91
CA LEU A 353 -2.44 -4.51 4.16
C LEU A 353 -3.21 -3.68 3.12
N LEU A 354 -4.50 -3.98 2.84
CA LEU A 354 -5.35 -3.13 2.01
C LEU A 354 -5.89 -1.92 2.78
N ARG A 355 -5.90 -1.96 4.11
CA ARG A 355 -6.34 -0.86 4.98
C ARG A 355 -5.11 -0.04 5.37
N ILE A 356 -4.97 1.15 4.80
CA ILE A 356 -3.87 2.07 5.15
C ILE A 356 -4.23 2.79 6.45
N SER A 357 -3.71 2.32 7.58
CA SER A 357 -3.87 2.97 8.90
C SER A 357 -2.77 2.59 9.89
N GLY A 358 -2.60 3.36 10.96
CA GLY A 358 -1.72 2.97 12.07
C GLY A 358 -2.19 1.69 12.76
N GLU A 359 -3.51 1.56 12.96
CA GLU A 359 -4.15 0.37 13.54
C GLU A 359 -3.90 -0.90 12.70
N ALA A 360 -3.94 -0.79 11.37
CA ALA A 360 -3.72 -1.93 10.49
C ALA A 360 -2.31 -2.51 10.64
N LEU A 361 -1.29 -1.68 10.88
CA LEU A 361 0.06 -2.18 11.17
C LEU A 361 0.10 -2.91 12.53
N ALA A 362 -0.58 -2.42 13.56
CA ALA A 362 -0.66 -3.14 14.84
C ALA A 362 -1.37 -4.51 14.69
N ASP A 363 -2.44 -4.57 13.89
CA ASP A 363 -3.15 -5.81 13.58
C ASP A 363 -2.28 -6.78 12.73
N ILE A 364 -1.49 -6.26 11.80
CA ILE A 364 -0.52 -7.05 11.01
C ILE A 364 0.57 -7.62 11.93
N ASP A 365 1.09 -6.82 12.86
CA ASP A 365 2.11 -7.27 13.81
C ASP A 365 1.58 -8.38 14.73
N THR A 366 0.33 -8.23 15.19
CA THR A 366 -0.40 -9.27 15.92
C THR A 366 -0.49 -10.55 15.09
N THR A 367 -0.85 -10.44 13.81
CA THR A 367 -0.92 -11.58 12.88
C THR A 367 0.45 -12.24 12.68
N ASN A 368 1.52 -11.45 12.53
CA ASN A 368 2.88 -11.96 12.39
C ASN A 368 3.34 -12.69 13.66
N THR A 369 3.02 -12.14 14.84
CA THR A 369 3.31 -12.76 16.13
C THR A 369 2.58 -14.10 16.27
N LEU A 370 1.32 -14.18 15.85
CA LEU A 370 0.57 -15.44 15.80
C LEU A 370 1.21 -16.45 14.85
N VAL A 371 1.54 -16.04 13.63
CA VAL A 371 2.21 -16.91 12.65
C VAL A 371 3.52 -17.44 13.21
N ASN A 372 4.34 -16.58 13.81
CA ASN A 372 5.61 -16.98 14.41
C ASN A 372 5.40 -17.96 15.57
N THR A 373 4.45 -17.67 16.47
CA THR A 373 4.06 -18.53 17.60
C THR A 373 3.65 -19.92 17.12
N LEU A 374 2.76 -20.00 16.13
CA LEU A 374 2.24 -21.27 15.61
C LEU A 374 3.32 -22.16 14.99
N ARG A 375 4.42 -21.59 14.48
CA ARG A 375 5.54 -22.39 13.95
C ARG A 375 6.27 -23.19 15.03
N TYR A 376 6.15 -22.79 16.30
CA TYR A 376 6.71 -23.55 17.43
C TYR A 376 5.74 -24.59 17.99
N ARG A 377 4.49 -24.66 17.53
CA ARG A 377 3.46 -25.54 18.12
C ARG A 377 3.73 -27.04 17.92
N SER A 378 4.47 -27.40 16.88
CA SER A 378 4.81 -28.79 16.54
C SER A 378 6.25 -29.17 16.84
N GLN A 379 7.00 -28.31 17.53
CA GLN A 379 8.34 -28.56 18.04
C GLN A 379 8.27 -28.85 19.53
#